data_AF-A0A3M1BCQ0-F1
#
_entry.id   AF-A0A3M1BCQ0-F1
#
_cell.length_a   1.000
_cell.length_b   1.000
_cell.length_c   1.000
_cell.angle_alpha   90.00
_cell.angle_beta   90.00
_cell.angle_gamma   90.00
#
_symmetry.space_group_name_H-M   'P 1'
#
loop_
_entity.id
_entity.type
_entity.pdbx_description
1 polymer ?
#
loop_
_entity_poly.entity_id
_entity_poly.type
_entity_poly.pdbx_seq_one_letter_code
_entity_poly.pdbx_strand_id
1 'polypeptide(L)' 'FVDLKNAPDDTNLKAVWVAVDAEGVDEKNMVINETEFTTGSGLAFFTLENKEYLWPTGQYKVEIYLNGELAKTLTFEVR' A
#
# COMPACT_ATOMS: atom_id res chain seq x y z
N PHE A 1 -0.91 -9.93 -1.24
CA PHE A 1 -2.35 -10.12 -1.53
C PHE A 1 -3.13 -10.05 -0.22
N VAL A 2 -4.41 -9.72 -0.30
CA VAL A 2 -5.37 -9.78 0.81
C VAL A 2 -6.49 -10.73 0.42
N ASP A 3 -6.88 -11.62 1.33
CA ASP A 3 -7.97 -12.58 1.12
C ASP A 3 -9.23 -12.04 1.81
N LEU A 4 -10.19 -11.58 1.02
CA LEU A 4 -11.47 -11.06 1.48
C LEU A 4 -12.50 -12.19 1.56
N LYS A 5 -12.79 -12.64 2.78
CA LYS A 5 -13.78 -13.70 3.03
C LYS A 5 -15.12 -13.10 3.42
N ASN A 6 -16.17 -13.46 2.69
CA ASN A 6 -17.55 -13.00 2.91
C ASN A 6 -17.68 -11.47 2.91
N ALA A 7 -16.85 -10.78 2.11
CA ALA A 7 -16.93 -9.34 1.93
C ALA A 7 -18.09 -8.99 0.98
N PRO A 8 -18.93 -7.99 1.33
CA PRO A 8 -19.90 -7.39 0.42
C PRO A 8 -19.24 -6.84 -0.86
N ASP A 9 -19.97 -6.84 -1.96
CA ASP A 9 -19.45 -6.36 -3.27
C ASP A 9 -19.11 -4.86 -3.31
N ASP A 10 -19.54 -4.10 -2.30
CA ASP A 10 -19.24 -2.69 -2.10
C ASP A 10 -18.09 -2.44 -1.10
N THR A 11 -17.30 -3.47 -0.79
CA THR A 11 -16.14 -3.32 0.11
C THR A 11 -15.07 -2.45 -0.53
N ASN A 12 -14.77 -1.34 0.12
CA ASN A 12 -13.72 -0.42 -0.30
C ASN A 12 -12.35 -0.91 0.23
N LEU A 13 -11.40 -1.02 -0.67
CA LEU A 13 -10.03 -1.37 -0.38
C LEU A 13 -9.11 -0.23 -0.82
N LYS A 14 -8.25 0.24 0.09
CA LYS A 14 -7.23 1.23 -0.22
C LYS A 14 -5.86 0.75 0.24
N ALA A 15 -4.85 0.95 -0.58
CA ALA A 15 -3.46 0.81 -0.18
C ALA A 15 -2.76 2.17 -0.28
N VAL A 16 -1.94 2.47 0.73
CA VAL A 16 -1.12 3.68 0.83
C VAL A 16 0.33 3.26 0.96
N TRP A 17 1.16 3.66 0.02
CA TRP A 17 2.60 3.37 0.00
C TRP A 17 3.34 4.54 0.58
N VAL A 18 4.21 4.27 1.56
CA VAL A 18 4.89 5.31 2.33
C VAL A 18 6.39 5.01 2.37
N ALA A 19 7.20 6.02 2.02
CA ALA A 19 8.63 6.05 2.32
C ALA A 19 8.79 6.45 3.78
N VAL A 20 9.16 5.49 4.63
CA VAL A 20 9.33 5.75 6.07
C VAL A 20 10.61 6.53 6.30
N ASP A 21 11.70 6.05 5.70
CA ASP A 21 13.03 6.63 5.79
C ASP A 21 13.83 6.17 4.56
N ALA A 22 14.02 7.04 3.58
CA ALA A 22 14.63 6.69 2.31
C ALA A 22 15.68 7.73 1.89
N GLU A 23 16.75 7.25 1.24
CA GLU A 23 17.86 8.10 0.83
C GLU A 23 17.39 9.22 -0.11
N GLY A 24 17.85 10.45 0.15
CA GLY A 24 17.47 11.62 -0.64
C GLY A 24 16.01 12.08 -0.47
N VAL A 25 15.25 11.48 0.45
CA VAL A 25 13.94 11.97 0.87
C VAL A 25 14.11 12.73 2.18
N ASP A 26 13.93 14.05 2.15
CA ASP A 26 14.13 14.91 3.33
C ASP A 26 13.05 14.68 4.41
N GLU A 27 11.87 14.20 4.03
CA GLU A 27 10.72 13.99 4.92
C GLU A 27 10.54 12.51 5.27
N LYS A 28 10.39 12.21 6.57
CA LYS A 28 10.00 10.87 7.02
C LYS A 28 8.51 10.65 6.83
N ASN A 29 8.14 9.39 6.56
CA ASN A 29 6.75 8.97 6.33
C ASN A 29 6.07 9.70 5.15
N MET A 30 6.80 9.93 4.07
CA MET A 30 6.25 10.53 2.84
C MET A 30 5.35 9.53 2.11
N VAL A 31 4.12 9.91 1.80
CA VAL A 31 3.22 9.12 0.94
C VAL A 31 3.71 9.20 -0.50
N ILE A 32 3.95 8.04 -1.13
CA ILE A 32 4.47 7.90 -2.50
C ILE A 32 3.34 7.65 -3.48
N ASN A 33 2.36 6.83 -3.06
CA ASN A 33 1.25 6.45 -3.90
C ASN A 33 0.05 6.03 -3.06
N GLU A 34 -1.13 6.17 -3.64
CA GLU A 34 -2.38 5.63 -3.13
C GLU A 34 -3.12 4.93 -4.26
N THR A 35 -3.70 3.77 -3.95
CA THR A 35 -4.53 3.01 -4.89
C THR A 35 -5.77 2.57 -4.14
N GLU A 36 -6.93 2.87 -4.71
CA GLU A 36 -8.22 2.59 -4.11
C GLU A 36 -9.15 1.96 -5.14
N PHE A 37 -9.86 0.92 -4.73
CA PHE A 37 -10.90 0.29 -5.55
C PHE A 37 -11.93 -0.41 -4.68
N THR A 38 -13.11 -0.62 -5.27
CA THR A 38 -14.20 -1.37 -4.64
C THR A 38 -14.23 -2.78 -5.19
N THR A 39 -14.42 -3.77 -4.32
CA THR A 39 -14.51 -5.17 -4.70
C THR A 39 -15.35 -5.96 -3.72
N GLY A 40 -15.63 -7.22 -4.06
CA GLY A 40 -16.31 -8.19 -3.20
C GLY A 40 -15.36 -9.22 -2.61
N SER A 41 -15.90 -10.39 -2.32
CA SER A 41 -15.10 -11.53 -1.84
C SER A 41 -14.08 -12.00 -2.88
N GLY A 42 -12.88 -12.39 -2.43
CA GLY A 42 -11.82 -12.90 -3.30
C GLY A 42 -10.42 -12.43 -2.93
N LEU A 43 -9.46 -12.70 -3.80
CA LEU A 43 -8.07 -12.26 -3.63
C LEU A 43 -7.87 -10.88 -4.26
N ALA A 44 -7.52 -9.92 -3.43
CA ALA A 44 -7.14 -8.58 -3.86
C ALA A 44 -5.61 -8.46 -3.94
N PHE A 45 -5.14 -7.86 -5.04
CA PHE A 45 -3.73 -7.60 -5.29
C PHE A 45 -3.49 -6.10 -5.42
N PHE A 46 -2.47 -5.61 -4.73
CA PHE A 46 -1.97 -4.27 -4.87
C PHE A 46 -0.58 -4.36 -5.49
N THR A 47 -0.39 -3.67 -6.60
CA THR A 47 0.87 -3.66 -7.34
C THR A 47 1.25 -2.21 -7.58
N LEU A 48 2.44 -1.82 -7.13
CA LEU A 48 3.03 -0.55 -7.49
C LEU A 48 4.28 -0.86 -8.30
N GLU A 49 4.24 -0.53 -9.58
CA GLU A 49 5.35 -0.75 -10.48
C GLU A 49 6.29 0.46 -10.47
N ASN A 50 7.56 0.19 -10.25
CA ASN A 50 8.62 1.17 -10.29
C ASN A 50 9.17 1.28 -11.73
N LYS A 51 8.43 2.00 -12.60
CA LYS A 51 8.73 2.07 -14.04
C LYS A 51 9.64 3.23 -14.46
N GLU A 52 9.60 4.36 -13.75
CA GLU A 52 10.33 5.57 -14.16
C GLU A 52 11.35 6.08 -13.13
N TYR A 53 11.19 5.73 -11.85
CA TYR A 53 12.05 6.22 -10.76
C TYR A 53 12.38 5.10 -9.79
N LEU A 54 13.61 4.57 -9.90
CA LEU A 54 14.16 3.62 -8.92
C LEU A 54 13.90 4.17 -7.51
N TRP A 55 13.05 3.51 -6.74
CA TRP A 55 12.82 3.86 -5.35
C TRP A 55 14.16 3.93 -4.64
N PRO A 56 14.43 5.04 -3.92
CA PRO A 56 15.66 5.13 -3.16
C PRO A 56 15.81 3.96 -2.19
N THR A 57 17.05 3.65 -1.84
CA THR A 57 17.33 2.69 -0.77
C THR A 57 16.74 3.20 0.53
N GLY A 58 16.07 2.33 1.28
CA GLY A 58 15.40 2.76 2.50
C GLY A 58 14.29 1.84 3.01
N GLN A 59 13.63 2.32 4.05
CA GLN A 59 12.50 1.66 4.71
C GLN A 59 11.19 2.19 4.17
N TYR A 60 10.30 1.26 3.88
CA TYR A 60 8.99 1.53 3.30
C TYR A 60 7.90 0.75 4.03
N LYS A 61 6.67 1.24 3.91
CA LYS A 61 5.49 0.51 4.35
C LYS A 61 4.35 0.63 3.35
N VAL A 62 3.48 -0.36 3.36
CA VAL A 62 2.17 -0.32 2.71
C VAL A 62 1.11 -0.46 3.79
N GLU A 63 0.24 0.53 3.88
CA GLU A 63 -0.92 0.52 4.76
C GLU A 63 -2.16 0.17 3.94
N ILE A 64 -2.84 -0.91 4.34
CA ILE A 64 -4.03 -1.40 3.67
C ILE A 64 -5.23 -1.09 4.55
N TYR A 65 -6.19 -0.39 3.98
CA TYR A 65 -7.44 0.01 4.60
C TYR A 65 -8.60 -0.77 3.99
N LEU A 66 -9.55 -1.14 4.85
CA LEU A 66 -10.82 -1.75 4.49
C LEU A 66 -11.93 -0.82 4.98
N ASN A 67 -12.75 -0.30 4.07
CA ASN A 67 -13.82 0.66 4.37
C ASN A 67 -13.32 1.86 5.21
N GLY A 68 -12.11 2.36 4.90
CA GLY A 68 -11.48 3.47 5.61
C GLY A 68 -10.76 3.12 6.91
N GLU A 69 -10.87 1.88 7.41
CA GLU A 69 -10.18 1.43 8.62
C GLU A 69 -8.86 0.72 8.29
N LEU A 70 -7.78 1.04 9.02
CA LEU A 70 -6.48 0.39 8.83
C LEU A 70 -6.59 -1.09 9.21
N ALA A 71 -6.54 -1.97 8.22
CA ALA A 71 -6.67 -3.40 8.40
C ALA A 71 -5.30 -4.09 8.54
N LYS A 72 -4.29 -3.59 7.82
CA LYS A 72 -2.96 -4.20 7.82
C LYS A 72 -1.87 -3.19 7.46
N THR A 73 -0.71 -3.34 8.08
CA THR A 73 0.52 -2.66 7.66
C THR A 73 1.55 -3.72 7.28
N LEU A 74 2.20 -3.52 6.13
CA LEU A 74 3.31 -4.35 5.65
C LEU A 74 4.53 -3.45 5.57
N THR A 75 5.65 -3.86 6.17
CA THR A 75 6.92 -3.14 6.06
C THR A 75 7.87 -3.90 5.14
N PHE A 76 8.70 -3.16 4.40
CA PHE A 76 9.74 -3.72 3.55
C PHE A 76 10.89 -2.73 3.38
N GLU A 77 12.00 -3.20 2.84
CA GLU A 77 13.20 -2.42 2.60
C GLU A 77 13.59 -2.51 1.13
N VAL A 78 14.00 -1.39 0.54
CA VAL A 78 14.61 -1.32 -0.79
C VAL A 78 16.12 -1.22 -0.59
N ARG A 79 16.90 -2.04 -1.31
CA ARG A 79 18.36 -2.14 -1.22
C ARG A 79 19.01 -2.19 -2.59
#